data_AF-A0AAX4L281-F1
#
_entry.id   AF-A0AAX4L281-F1
#
_cell.length_a   1.000
_cell.length_b   1.000
_cell.length_c   1.000
_cell.angle_alpha   90.00
_cell.angle_beta   90.00
_cell.angle_gamma   90.00
#
_symmetry.space_group_name_H-M   'P 1'
#
loop_
_entity.id
_entity.type
_entity.pdbx_description
1 polymer ?
#
loop_
_entity_poly.entity_id
_entity_poly.type
_entity_poly.pdbx_seq_one_letter_code
_entity_poly.pdbx_strand_id
1 'polypeptide(L)'
;MDLIRELKSEYGFDEDEINYALMRAKGIIFGFAMEYRARRILQEMNFENIKSVDMPTHDIEAEKNGVKYYVEVKASKKSPTREYSAYKVAMIALLDGIHLTLSMIPKPNLLLTEEILSEPKKILYRFFKLAYTKQFEELKVFLENDKNKEVLNSYSNVIKTISDRYNLPIVIDLVSSFSS
;
A
#
# COMPACT_ATOMS: atom_id res chain seq x y z
N MET A 1 -5.09 -14.01 -28.49
CA MET A 1 -5.90 -15.19 -28.11
C MET A 1 -7.25 -14.66 -27.67
N ASP A 2 -8.34 -15.19 -28.21
CA ASP A 2 -9.69 -14.74 -27.88
C ASP A 2 -10.26 -15.66 -26.80
N LEU A 3 -10.13 -15.24 -25.54
CA LEU A 3 -10.54 -16.01 -24.36
C LEU A 3 -12.02 -16.41 -24.41
N ILE A 4 -12.90 -15.52 -24.91
CA ILE A 4 -14.33 -15.82 -24.96
C ILE A 4 -14.61 -16.92 -25.97
N ARG A 5 -13.92 -16.89 -27.11
CA ARG A 5 -14.02 -17.96 -28.11
C ARG A 5 -13.54 -19.29 -27.55
N GLU A 6 -12.40 -19.32 -26.86
CA GLU A 6 -11.84 -20.51 -26.22
C GLU A 6 -12.80 -21.10 -25.18
N LEU A 7 -13.36 -20.28 -24.29
CA LEU A 7 -14.35 -20.69 -23.28
C LEU A 7 -15.59 -21.35 -23.92
N LYS A 8 -16.06 -20.83 -25.06
CA LYS A 8 -17.20 -21.40 -25.79
C LYS A 8 -16.82 -22.68 -26.54
N SER A 9 -15.70 -22.68 -27.28
CA SER A 9 -15.38 -23.78 -28.20
C SER A 9 -14.68 -24.97 -27.54
N GLU A 10 -13.85 -24.74 -26.53
CA GLU A 10 -13.04 -25.78 -25.90
C GLU A 10 -13.67 -26.29 -24.61
N TYR A 11 -14.33 -25.40 -23.86
CA TYR A 11 -14.91 -25.71 -22.55
C TYR A 11 -16.44 -25.85 -22.57
N GLY A 12 -17.09 -25.52 -23.69
CA GLY A 12 -18.52 -25.70 -23.88
C GLY A 12 -19.40 -24.76 -23.05
N PHE A 13 -18.84 -23.68 -22.48
CA PHE A 13 -19.62 -22.72 -21.70
C PHE A 13 -20.59 -21.95 -22.60
N ASP A 14 -21.83 -21.82 -22.13
CA ASP A 14 -22.83 -21.01 -22.80
C ASP A 14 -22.69 -19.51 -22.47
N GLU A 15 -23.54 -18.68 -23.08
CA GLU A 15 -23.50 -17.24 -22.91
C GLU A 15 -23.92 -16.78 -21.51
N ASP A 16 -24.84 -17.49 -20.87
CA ASP A 16 -25.35 -17.16 -19.54
C ASP A 16 -24.29 -17.48 -18.48
N GLU A 17 -23.60 -18.60 -18.60
CA GLU A 17 -22.47 -18.99 -17.74
C GLU A 17 -21.32 -17.97 -17.82
N ILE A 18 -20.94 -17.58 -19.04
CA ILE A 18 -19.89 -16.57 -19.26
C ILE A 18 -20.31 -15.22 -18.68
N ASN A 19 -21.56 -14.77 -18.92
CA ASN A 19 -22.07 -13.52 -18.39
C ASN A 19 -22.12 -13.52 -16.85
N TYR A 20 -22.56 -14.64 -16.26
CA TYR A 20 -22.53 -14.83 -14.81
C TYR A 20 -21.10 -14.70 -14.26
N ALA A 21 -20.12 -15.39 -14.87
CA ALA A 21 -18.72 -15.33 -14.46
C ALA A 21 -18.14 -13.91 -14.59
N LEU A 22 -18.37 -13.23 -15.72
CA LEU A 22 -17.90 -11.86 -15.95
C LEU A 22 -18.52 -10.88 -14.96
N MET A 23 -19.81 -11.02 -14.65
CA MET A 23 -20.48 -10.18 -13.66
C MET A 23 -19.87 -10.35 -12.26
N ARG A 24 -19.53 -11.60 -11.88
CA ARG A 24 -18.86 -11.91 -10.61
C ARG A 24 -17.41 -11.41 -10.58
N ALA A 25 -16.69 -11.52 -11.70
CA ALA A 25 -15.29 -11.14 -11.84
C ALA A 25 -15.08 -9.65 -12.13
N LYS A 26 -16.15 -8.88 -12.37
CA LYS A 26 -16.09 -7.47 -12.78
C LYS A 26 -15.08 -6.65 -11.98
N GLY A 27 -15.12 -6.72 -10.65
CA GLY A 27 -14.21 -5.94 -9.79
C GLY A 27 -12.73 -6.26 -10.04
N ILE A 28 -12.39 -7.54 -10.22
CA ILE A 28 -11.02 -8.02 -10.47
C ILE A 28 -10.55 -7.57 -11.86
N ILE A 29 -11.40 -7.75 -12.88
CA ILE A 29 -11.11 -7.31 -14.25
C ILE A 29 -10.85 -5.79 -14.28
N PHE A 30 -11.69 -5.01 -13.59
CA PHE A 30 -11.50 -3.57 -13.46
C PHE A 30 -10.18 -3.22 -12.74
N GLY A 31 -9.81 -3.94 -11.68
CA GLY A 31 -8.54 -3.74 -10.97
C GLY A 31 -7.34 -3.89 -11.89
N PHE A 32 -7.21 -5.05 -12.56
CA PHE A 32 -6.10 -5.31 -13.48
C PHE A 32 -6.06 -4.35 -14.66
N ALA A 33 -7.22 -4.00 -15.23
CA ALA A 33 -7.28 -3.00 -16.30
C ALA A 33 -6.77 -1.62 -15.84
N MET A 34 -7.03 -1.25 -14.58
CA MET A 34 -6.60 0.02 -14.01
C MET A 34 -5.11 0.04 -13.68
N GLU A 35 -4.56 -1.04 -13.14
CA GLU A 35 -3.12 -1.21 -12.95
C GLU A 35 -2.37 -1.15 -14.28
N TYR A 36 -2.87 -1.83 -15.31
CA TYR A 36 -2.27 -1.77 -16.64
C TYR A 36 -2.32 -0.34 -17.21
N ARG A 37 -3.44 0.36 -17.04
CA ARG A 37 -3.58 1.76 -17.45
C ARG A 37 -2.66 2.70 -16.67
N ALA A 38 -2.44 2.44 -15.38
CA ALA A 38 -1.57 3.24 -14.51
C ALA A 38 -0.15 3.29 -15.04
N ARG A 39 0.35 2.22 -15.66
CA ARG A 39 1.69 2.20 -16.28
C ARG A 39 1.85 3.32 -17.31
N ARG A 40 0.89 3.45 -18.23
CA ARG A 40 0.91 4.50 -19.26
C ARG A 40 0.84 5.90 -18.66
N ILE A 41 0.01 6.08 -17.62
CA ILE A 41 -0.12 7.36 -16.92
C ILE A 41 1.20 7.74 -16.24
N LEU A 42 1.87 6.78 -15.59
CA LEU A 42 3.16 7.02 -14.95
C LEU A 42 4.24 7.38 -16.01
N GLN A 43 4.22 6.75 -17.19
CA GLN A 43 5.09 7.15 -18.32
C GLN A 43 4.82 8.59 -18.75
N GLU A 44 3.54 8.98 -18.90
CA GLU A 44 3.15 10.37 -19.21
C GLU A 44 3.59 11.37 -18.13
N MET A 45 3.81 10.90 -16.89
CA MET A 45 4.35 11.67 -15.77
C MET A 45 5.89 11.61 -15.66
N ASN A 46 6.59 11.11 -16.69
CA ASN A 46 8.04 10.94 -16.76
C ASN A 46 8.62 9.98 -15.70
N PHE A 47 7.89 8.92 -15.36
CA PHE A 47 8.47 7.78 -14.67
C PHE A 47 9.07 6.79 -15.67
N GLU A 48 10.11 6.11 -15.23
CA GLU A 48 10.89 5.12 -15.96
C GLU A 48 10.88 3.78 -15.21
N ASN A 49 11.39 2.72 -15.84
CA ASN A 49 11.51 1.38 -15.24
C ASN A 49 10.23 0.82 -14.59
N ILE A 50 9.06 1.15 -15.16
CA ILE A 50 7.75 0.85 -14.58
C ILE A 50 7.40 -0.64 -14.70
N LYS A 51 7.26 -1.30 -13.55
CA LYS A 51 6.96 -2.73 -13.42
C LYS A 51 5.74 -2.93 -12.54
N SER A 52 4.76 -3.69 -13.03
CA SER A 52 3.69 -4.22 -12.18
C SER A 52 4.25 -5.34 -11.30
N VAL A 53 3.82 -5.38 -10.05
CA VAL A 53 4.25 -6.37 -9.06
C VAL A 53 3.04 -6.89 -8.29
N ASP A 54 3.13 -8.12 -7.81
CA ASP A 54 2.11 -8.72 -6.94
C ASP A 54 2.60 -8.66 -5.50
N MET A 55 2.57 -7.46 -4.92
CA MET A 55 3.03 -7.20 -3.56
C MET A 55 1.87 -6.72 -2.69
N PRO A 56 1.80 -7.13 -1.42
CA PRO A 56 0.72 -6.68 -0.52
C PRO A 56 0.76 -5.16 -0.26
N THR A 57 1.89 -4.51 -0.52
CA THR A 57 2.13 -3.09 -0.22
C THR A 57 1.77 -2.15 -1.36
N HIS A 58 1.99 -2.54 -2.62
CA HIS A 58 1.84 -1.70 -3.79
C HIS A 58 1.67 -2.54 -5.06
N ASP A 59 1.14 -1.94 -6.12
CA ASP A 59 0.85 -2.63 -7.38
C ASP A 59 1.95 -2.40 -8.44
N ILE A 60 2.71 -1.29 -8.32
CA ILE A 60 3.72 -0.88 -9.31
C ILE A 60 4.99 -0.38 -8.62
N GLU A 61 6.15 -0.82 -9.10
CA GLU A 61 7.45 -0.18 -8.85
C GLU A 61 7.85 0.67 -10.05
N ALA A 62 8.37 1.86 -9.80
CA ALA A 62 8.83 2.79 -10.85
C ALA A 62 10.00 3.64 -10.35
N GLU A 63 10.70 4.28 -11.28
CA GLU A 63 11.79 5.21 -10.97
C GLU A 63 11.54 6.57 -11.59
N LYS A 64 12.00 7.63 -10.94
CA LYS A 64 12.00 8.99 -11.50
C LYS A 64 13.18 9.76 -10.94
N ASN A 65 14.00 10.33 -11.83
CA ASN A 65 15.24 11.03 -11.46
C ASN A 65 16.16 10.20 -10.56
N GLY A 66 16.28 8.90 -10.81
CA GLY A 66 17.10 7.98 -10.01
C GLY A 66 16.53 7.60 -8.64
N VAL A 67 15.31 8.02 -8.31
CA VAL A 67 14.63 7.68 -7.05
C VAL A 67 13.60 6.59 -7.28
N LYS A 68 13.56 5.57 -6.41
CA LYS A 68 12.60 4.48 -6.44
C LYS A 68 11.25 4.89 -5.81
N TYR A 69 10.18 4.55 -6.50
CA TYR A 69 8.80 4.78 -6.08
C TYR A 69 8.00 3.48 -6.07
N TYR A 70 7.14 3.37 -5.06
CA TYR A 70 6.19 2.29 -4.87
C TYR A 70 4.79 2.87 -5.01
N VAL A 71 4.00 2.40 -5.97
CA VAL A 71 2.73 3.01 -6.35
C VAL A 71 1.58 2.05 -6.10
N GLU A 72 0.65 2.46 -5.24
CA GLU A 72 -0.67 1.84 -5.11
C GLU A 72 -1.65 2.49 -6.08
N VAL A 73 -2.35 1.69 -6.88
CA VAL A 73 -3.33 2.16 -7.87
C VAL A 73 -4.73 2.08 -7.26
N LYS A 74 -5.44 3.21 -7.22
CA LYS A 74 -6.82 3.29 -6.72
C LYS A 74 -7.76 3.83 -7.77
N ALA A 75 -8.87 3.12 -7.94
CA ALA A 75 -9.84 3.43 -8.99
C ALA A 75 -10.72 4.66 -8.72
N SER A 76 -10.96 5.08 -7.46
CA SER A 76 -12.22 5.78 -7.14
C SER A 76 -12.14 6.97 -6.17
N LYS A 77 -13.28 7.68 -6.12
CA LYS A 77 -13.68 8.79 -5.21
C LYS A 77 -13.73 8.44 -3.71
N LYS A 78 -13.59 7.16 -3.31
CA LYS A 78 -13.55 6.78 -1.89
C LYS A 78 -12.24 7.27 -1.26
N SER A 79 -12.28 7.57 0.05
CA SER A 79 -11.08 8.00 0.77
C SER A 79 -9.93 7.01 0.52
N PRO A 80 -8.78 7.48 0.01
CA PRO A 80 -7.68 6.60 -0.33
C PRO A 80 -7.10 5.90 0.90
N THR A 81 -7.43 6.36 2.12
CA THR A 81 -7.01 5.75 3.39
C THR A 81 -7.80 4.53 3.85
N ARG A 82 -9.02 4.31 3.32
CA ARG A 82 -9.94 3.29 3.84
C ARG A 82 -9.39 1.87 3.68
N GLU A 83 -8.68 1.61 2.59
CA GLU A 83 -8.12 0.31 2.24
C GLU A 83 -6.77 0.01 2.93
N TYR A 84 -6.13 1.01 3.55
CA TYR A 84 -4.87 0.81 4.26
C TYR A 84 -5.11 0.25 5.65
N SER A 85 -4.91 -1.05 5.84
CA SER A 85 -4.84 -1.63 7.19
C SER A 85 -3.59 -1.18 7.93
N ALA A 86 -3.59 -1.27 9.26
CA ALA A 86 -2.41 -0.97 10.07
C ALA A 86 -1.19 -1.82 9.67
N TYR A 87 -1.42 -3.09 9.32
CA TYR A 87 -0.38 -3.98 8.80
C TYR A 87 0.22 -3.48 7.48
N LYS A 88 -0.63 -3.07 6.52
CA LYS A 88 -0.14 -2.55 5.23
C LYS A 88 0.68 -1.26 5.44
N VAL A 89 0.19 -0.35 6.29
CA VAL A 89 0.91 0.89 6.65
C VAL A 89 2.27 0.58 7.25
N ALA A 90 2.33 -0.37 8.19
CA ALA A 90 3.58 -0.81 8.78
C ALA A 90 4.55 -1.34 7.73
N MET A 91 4.11 -2.25 6.85
CA MET A 91 4.95 -2.80 5.79
C MET A 91 5.45 -1.75 4.80
N ILE A 92 4.62 -0.76 4.46
CA ILE A 92 5.02 0.35 3.57
C ILE A 92 6.11 1.22 4.23
N ALA A 93 6.05 1.45 5.54
CA ALA A 93 7.07 2.21 6.26
C ALA A 93 8.46 1.55 6.22
N LEU A 94 8.52 0.23 6.02
CA LEU A 94 9.75 -0.56 5.94
C LEU A 94 10.33 -0.67 4.51
N LEU A 95 9.83 0.12 3.56
CA LEU A 95 10.35 0.16 2.19
C LEU A 95 11.41 1.27 2.03
N ASP A 96 12.46 0.95 1.26
CA ASP A 96 13.54 1.87 0.87
C ASP A 96 13.17 2.69 -0.38
N GLY A 97 12.13 3.52 -0.26
CA GLY A 97 11.70 4.41 -1.33
C GLY A 97 10.44 5.20 -0.99
N ILE A 98 9.94 5.97 -1.96
CA ILE A 98 8.79 6.85 -1.78
C ILE A 98 7.52 6.10 -2.15
N HIS A 99 6.57 6.04 -1.22
CA HIS A 99 5.28 5.41 -1.48
C HIS A 99 4.24 6.44 -1.94
N LEU A 100 3.65 6.18 -3.10
CA LEU A 100 2.62 7.01 -3.71
C LEU A 100 1.30 6.25 -3.82
N THR A 101 0.20 6.99 -3.80
CA THR A 101 -1.11 6.50 -4.21
C THR A 101 -1.51 7.21 -5.49
N LEU A 102 -1.71 6.45 -6.56
CA LEU A 102 -2.26 6.94 -7.82
C LEU A 102 -3.78 6.83 -7.79
N SER A 103 -4.46 7.95 -7.59
CA SER A 103 -5.91 8.03 -7.78
C SER A 103 -6.23 8.27 -9.24
N MET A 104 -7.08 7.44 -9.84
CA MET A 104 -7.35 7.47 -11.28
C MET A 104 -8.54 8.38 -11.66
N ILE A 105 -9.42 8.67 -10.71
CA ILE A 105 -10.68 9.43 -10.90
C ILE A 105 -10.70 10.63 -9.94
N PRO A 106 -11.21 11.81 -10.36
CA PRO A 106 -11.77 12.14 -11.67
C PRO A 106 -10.72 12.34 -12.77
N LYS A 107 -9.47 12.62 -12.38
CA LYS A 107 -8.30 12.62 -13.25
C LYS A 107 -7.14 11.95 -12.51
N PRO A 108 -6.18 11.34 -13.23
CA PRO A 108 -5.02 10.75 -12.60
C PRO A 108 -4.25 11.75 -11.76
N ASN A 109 -3.99 11.41 -10.50
CA ASN A 109 -3.24 12.24 -9.57
C ASN A 109 -2.40 11.35 -8.64
N LEU A 110 -1.12 11.73 -8.46
CA LEU A 110 -0.22 11.08 -7.52
C LEU A 110 -0.23 11.86 -6.20
N LEU A 111 -0.40 11.12 -5.11
CA LEU A 111 -0.37 11.66 -3.76
C LEU A 111 0.68 10.91 -2.97
N LEU A 112 1.45 11.61 -2.14
CA LEU A 112 2.29 10.95 -1.14
C LEU A 112 1.38 10.16 -0.20
N THR A 113 1.63 8.86 -0.08
CA THR A 113 0.76 8.00 0.73
C THR A 113 0.72 8.48 2.17
N GLU A 114 1.85 8.90 2.74
CA GLU A 114 1.90 9.42 4.11
C GLU A 114 0.95 10.61 4.32
N GLU A 115 0.91 11.57 3.39
CA GLU A 115 0.14 12.80 3.53
C GLU A 115 -1.36 12.57 3.58
N ILE A 116 -1.83 11.55 2.87
CA ILE A 116 -3.25 11.23 2.79
C ILE A 116 -3.73 10.38 3.96
N LEU A 117 -2.85 9.71 4.72
CA LEU A 117 -3.23 8.84 5.84
C LEU A 117 -4.01 9.60 6.93
N SER A 118 -4.92 8.91 7.60
CA SER A 118 -5.53 9.41 8.85
C SER A 118 -4.47 9.54 9.94
N GLU A 119 -4.63 10.49 10.85
CA GLU A 119 -3.66 10.75 11.94
C GLU A 119 -3.16 9.48 12.68
N PRO A 120 -4.02 8.53 13.12
CA PRO A 120 -3.53 7.32 13.78
C PRO A 120 -2.59 6.47 12.90
N LYS A 121 -2.85 6.44 11.60
CA LYS A 121 -2.03 5.70 10.63
C LYS A 121 -0.74 6.45 10.29
N LYS A 122 -0.75 7.79 10.28
CA LYS A 122 0.47 8.60 10.15
C LYS A 122 1.41 8.36 11.32
N ILE A 123 0.88 8.35 12.55
CA ILE A 123 1.64 8.04 13.76
C ILE A 123 2.28 6.65 13.65
N LEU A 124 1.49 5.63 13.28
CA LEU A 124 1.99 4.27 13.08
C LEU A 124 3.06 4.19 11.97
N TYR A 125 2.82 4.84 10.82
CA TYR A 125 3.76 4.90 9.71
C TYR A 125 5.10 5.49 10.16
N ARG A 126 5.07 6.67 10.79
CA ARG A 126 6.26 7.39 11.23
C ARG A 126 7.04 6.60 12.27
N PHE A 127 6.35 5.97 13.22
CA PHE A 127 6.97 5.08 14.20
C PHE A 127 7.80 3.97 13.55
N PHE A 128 7.20 3.20 12.64
CA PHE A 128 7.94 2.15 11.93
C PHE A 128 9.04 2.71 11.04
N LYS A 129 8.82 3.86 10.40
CA LYS A 129 9.84 4.48 9.54
C LYS A 129 11.07 4.87 10.35
N LEU A 130 10.91 5.55 11.48
CA LEU A 130 12.01 5.94 12.37
C LEU A 130 12.75 4.73 12.93
N ALA A 131 12.02 3.68 13.32
CA ALA A 131 12.62 2.43 13.80
C ALA A 131 13.45 1.74 12.71
N TYR A 132 12.91 1.65 11.49
CA TYR A 132 13.56 1.01 10.35
C TYR A 132 14.80 1.77 9.88
N THR A 133 14.75 3.09 9.85
CA THR A 133 15.89 3.95 9.48
C THR A 133 16.86 4.18 10.63
N LYS A 134 16.65 3.53 11.78
CA LYS A 134 17.51 3.61 12.99
C LYS A 134 17.68 5.02 13.55
N GLN A 135 16.67 5.88 13.35
CA GLN A 135 16.60 7.24 13.89
C GLN A 135 16.11 7.20 15.35
N PHE A 136 16.94 6.62 16.24
CA PHE A 136 16.51 6.27 17.58
C PHE A 136 16.32 7.48 18.50
N GLU A 137 17.08 8.56 18.32
CA GLU A 137 16.89 9.78 19.12
C GLU A 137 15.58 10.48 18.74
N GLU A 138 15.28 10.58 17.44
CA GLU A 138 14.00 11.09 16.95
C GLU A 138 12.83 10.19 17.37
N LEU A 139 13.05 8.87 17.41
CA LEU A 139 12.06 7.92 17.90
C LEU A 139 11.76 8.13 19.38
N LYS A 140 12.77 8.38 20.23
CA LYS A 140 12.56 8.72 21.65
C LYS A 140 11.71 9.98 21.78
N VAL A 141 12.07 11.07 21.10
CA VAL A 141 11.30 12.33 21.10
C VAL A 141 9.88 12.11 20.58
N PHE A 142 9.71 11.30 19.53
CA PHE A 142 8.40 10.95 19.00
C PHE A 142 7.54 10.21 20.02
N LEU A 143 8.16 9.35 20.84
CA LEU A 143 7.52 8.58 21.90
C LEU A 143 7.28 9.39 23.17
N GLU A 144 7.87 10.57 23.37
CA GLU A 144 7.54 11.45 24.51
C GLU A 144 6.12 12.04 24.41
N ASN A 145 5.54 12.07 23.20
CA ASN A 145 4.19 12.58 22.97
C ASN A 145 3.11 11.59 23.40
N ASP A 146 2.28 11.95 24.37
CA ASP A 146 1.26 11.06 24.94
C ASP A 146 0.19 10.63 23.93
N LYS A 147 -0.21 11.50 23.00
CA LYS A 147 -1.14 11.13 21.91
C LYS A 147 -0.53 10.06 21.02
N ASN A 148 0.77 10.14 20.71
CA ASN A 148 1.45 9.11 19.93
C ASN A 148 1.47 7.78 20.69
N LYS A 149 1.81 7.80 21.99
CA LYS A 149 1.80 6.59 22.83
C LYS A 149 0.43 5.92 22.85
N GLU A 150 -0.64 6.69 23.09
CA GLU A 150 -2.01 6.18 23.14
C GLU A 150 -2.39 5.47 21.83
N VAL A 151 -2.11 6.12 20.69
CA VAL A 151 -2.34 5.54 19.37
C VAL A 151 -1.52 4.27 19.16
N LEU A 152 -0.23 4.27 19.49
CA LEU A 152 0.62 3.09 19.32
C LEU A 152 0.18 1.92 20.21
N ASN A 153 -0.28 2.19 21.43
CA ASN A 153 -0.84 1.17 22.33
C ASN A 153 -2.06 0.49 21.71
N SER A 154 -2.92 1.24 21.01
CA SER A 154 -4.05 0.68 20.26
C SER A 154 -3.63 -0.26 19.12
N TYR A 155 -2.38 -0.16 18.65
CA TYR A 155 -1.79 -0.99 17.60
C TYR A 155 -0.73 -1.99 18.10
N SER A 156 -0.64 -2.23 19.42
CA SER A 156 0.37 -3.11 20.05
C SER A 156 0.54 -4.47 19.37
N ASN A 157 -0.55 -5.14 19.00
CA ASN A 157 -0.50 -6.42 18.28
C ASN A 157 0.14 -6.31 16.88
N VAL A 158 -0.16 -5.22 16.15
CA VAL A 158 0.44 -4.96 14.84
C VAL A 158 1.92 -4.67 14.99
N ILE A 159 2.28 -3.84 15.97
CA ILE A 159 3.66 -3.50 16.31
C ILE A 159 4.45 -4.76 16.61
N LYS A 160 3.98 -5.59 17.55
CA LYS A 160 4.64 -6.85 17.90
C LYS A 160 4.83 -7.76 16.68
N THR A 161 3.75 -8.03 15.95
CA THR A 161 3.79 -8.94 14.80
C THR A 161 4.76 -8.50 13.71
N ILE A 162 4.77 -7.20 13.38
CA ILE A 162 5.67 -6.66 12.35
C ILE A 162 7.10 -6.61 12.87
N SER A 163 7.32 -6.18 14.11
CA SER A 163 8.66 -6.14 14.71
C SER A 163 9.30 -7.53 14.77
N ASP A 164 8.54 -8.55 15.15
CA ASP A 164 9.01 -9.95 15.16
C ASP A 164 9.37 -10.42 13.74
N ARG A 165 8.48 -10.16 12.77
CA ARG A 165 8.65 -10.59 11.38
C ARG A 165 9.86 -9.95 10.70
N TYR A 166 10.10 -8.67 10.95
CA TYR A 166 11.16 -7.89 10.30
C TYR A 166 12.41 -7.70 11.18
N ASN A 167 12.49 -8.42 12.31
CA ASN A 167 13.59 -8.36 13.26
C ASN A 167 13.94 -6.92 13.68
N LEU A 168 12.95 -6.21 14.24
CA LEU A 168 13.09 -4.87 14.80
C LEU A 168 13.06 -4.91 16.35
N PRO A 169 14.02 -5.59 17.02
CA PRO A 169 13.94 -5.90 18.45
C PRO A 169 13.91 -4.64 19.33
N ILE A 170 14.62 -3.58 18.94
CA ILE A 170 14.65 -2.30 19.66
C ILE A 170 13.26 -1.67 19.84
N VAL A 171 12.31 -2.00 18.97
CA VAL A 171 10.94 -1.50 19.04
C VAL A 171 10.18 -2.07 20.24
N ILE A 172 10.43 -3.35 20.58
CA ILE A 172 9.75 -4.04 21.67
C ILE A 172 10.25 -3.52 23.02
N ASP A 173 11.57 -3.34 23.14
CA ASP A 173 12.20 -2.80 24.35
C ASP A 173 11.76 -1.35 24.61
N LEU A 174 11.70 -0.53 23.56
CA LEU A 174 11.22 0.84 23.68
C LEU A 174 9.75 0.89 24.10
N VAL A 175 8.84 0.16 23.46
CA VAL A 175 7.40 0.22 23.80
C VAL A 175 7.11 -0.33 25.20
N SER A 176 7.82 -1.38 25.63
CA SER A 176 7.63 -1.99 26.96
C SER A 176 8.07 -1.07 28.11
N SER A 177 9.10 -0.23 27.89
CA SER A 177 9.57 0.74 28.89
C SER A 177 8.59 1.87 29.22
N PHE A 178 7.51 2.02 28.46
CA PHE A 178 6.48 3.06 28.66
C PHE A 178 5.15 2.51 29.21
N SER A 179 5.06 1.19 29.44
CA SER A 179 3.88 0.52 30.00
C SER A 179 3.94 0.40 31.54
N SER A 180 4.91 1.04 32.18
CA SER A 180 5.19 1.02 33.62
C SER A 180 4.96 2.38 34.25
#